data_AF-A0AAD8IVS3-F1
#
_entry.id   AF-A0AAD8IVS3-F1
#
_cell.length_a   1.000
_cell.length_b   1.000
_cell.length_c   1.000
_cell.angle_alpha   90.00
_cell.angle_beta   90.00
_cell.angle_gamma   90.00
#
_symmetry.space_group_name_H-M   'P 1'
#
loop_
_entity.id
_entity.type
_entity.pdbx_description
1 polymer ?
#
loop_
_entity_poly.entity_id
_entity_poly.type
_entity_poly.pdbx_seq_one_letter_code
_entity_poly.pdbx_strand_id
1 'polypeptide(L)'
;MPSKYITFFLNQACVEIRRAGGHVLDKLTLQSFASTLLEKVIGIYGDFISNEEVFHAKVSKEGVLQILLDLGFSVDILSGGDFIGREDVSRQDNSQTEKSISRDSVRTDGLINGLAQRLDPIDWHTYEPYLWENEKQCYLCHAADFEFFAQAGCRRNTAVVQYEDLVSN
;
A
#
# COMPACT_ATOMS: atom_id res chain seq x y z
N MET A 1 -0.04 14.46 0.11
CA MET A 1 -0.97 13.66 0.95
C MET A 1 -1.83 12.81 0.03
N PRO A 2 -2.05 11.52 0.34
CA PRO A 2 -3.04 10.70 -0.34
C PRO A 2 -4.39 11.40 -0.39
N SER A 3 -5.19 11.08 -1.40
CA SER A 3 -6.49 11.68 -1.57
C SER A 3 -7.42 11.26 -0.45
N LYS A 4 -8.34 12.18 -0.09
CA LYS A 4 -9.39 11.89 0.90
C LYS A 4 -10.22 10.66 0.54
N TYR A 5 -10.35 10.36 -0.75
CA TYR A 5 -11.08 9.19 -1.23
C TYR A 5 -10.38 7.89 -0.84
N ILE A 6 -9.05 7.81 -1.00
CA ILE A 6 -8.28 6.63 -0.58
C ILE A 6 -8.25 6.49 0.93
N THR A 7 -8.02 7.57 1.67
CA THR A 7 -8.05 7.52 3.14
C THR A 7 -9.42 7.07 3.65
N PHE A 8 -10.50 7.60 3.09
CA PHE A 8 -11.87 7.18 3.42
C PHE A 8 -12.11 5.72 3.06
N PHE A 9 -11.73 5.29 1.86
CA PHE A 9 -11.87 3.91 1.40
C PHE A 9 -11.17 2.90 2.33
N LEU A 10 -9.91 3.16 2.68
CA LEU A 10 -9.15 2.30 3.59
C LEU A 10 -9.77 2.30 5.00
N ASN A 11 -10.27 3.44 5.47
CA ASN A 11 -10.95 3.52 6.76
C ASN A 11 -12.24 2.70 6.76
N GLN A 12 -13.02 2.74 5.66
CA GLN A 12 -14.22 1.91 5.51
C GLN A 12 -13.87 0.42 5.53
N ALA A 13 -12.77 0.00 4.91
CA ALA A 13 -12.30 -1.39 5.00
C ALA A 13 -12.03 -1.80 6.46
N CYS A 14 -11.40 -0.93 7.26
CA CYS A 14 -11.21 -1.18 8.70
C CYS A 14 -12.53 -1.20 9.49
N VAL A 15 -13.51 -0.36 9.13
CA VAL A 15 -14.85 -0.40 9.75
C VAL A 15 -15.53 -1.75 9.49
N GLU A 16 -15.44 -2.28 8.28
CA GLU A 16 -16.04 -3.58 7.94
C GLU A 16 -15.35 -4.73 8.68
N ILE A 17 -14.03 -4.69 8.85
CA ILE A 17 -13.29 -5.64 9.70
C ILE A 17 -13.81 -5.59 11.15
N ARG A 18 -13.94 -4.39 11.73
CA ARG A 18 -14.48 -4.23 13.10
C ARG A 18 -15.89 -4.79 13.20
N ARG A 19 -16.74 -4.50 12.21
CA ARG A 19 -18.13 -4.97 12.15
C ARG A 19 -18.24 -6.49 12.06
N ALA A 20 -17.35 -7.13 11.33
CA ALA A 20 -17.26 -8.59 11.21
C ALA A 20 -16.72 -9.28 12.49
N GLY A 21 -16.33 -8.50 13.50
CA GLY A 21 -15.73 -9.02 14.73
C GLY A 21 -14.22 -9.14 14.59
N GLY A 22 -13.53 -8.03 14.27
CA GLY A 22 -12.08 -8.00 14.04
C GLY A 22 -11.19 -8.61 15.14
N HIS A 23 -11.68 -8.70 16.38
CA HIS A 23 -10.99 -9.38 17.50
C HIS A 23 -11.11 -10.92 17.46
N VAL A 24 -12.05 -11.45 16.68
CA VAL A 24 -12.31 -12.89 16.49
C VAL A 24 -11.64 -13.40 15.22
N LEU A 25 -11.37 -12.52 14.26
CA LEU A 25 -10.71 -12.87 13.00
C LEU A 25 -9.24 -13.21 13.24
N ASP A 26 -8.79 -14.33 12.69
CA ASP A 26 -7.39 -14.72 12.75
C ASP A 26 -6.56 -13.93 11.73
N LYS A 27 -5.24 -13.91 11.95
CA LYS A 27 -4.28 -13.18 11.11
C LYS A 27 -4.39 -13.59 9.64
N LEU A 28 -4.61 -14.87 9.35
CA LEU A 28 -4.72 -15.38 7.98
C LEU A 28 -5.96 -14.84 7.27
N THR A 29 -7.10 -14.73 7.96
CA THR A 29 -8.29 -14.12 7.38
C THR A 29 -8.10 -12.64 7.08
N LEU A 30 -7.45 -11.90 7.99
CA LEU A 30 -7.14 -10.48 7.78
C LEU A 30 -6.16 -10.27 6.60
N GLN A 31 -5.13 -11.12 6.49
CA GLN A 31 -4.20 -11.09 5.37
C GLN A 31 -4.89 -11.45 4.04
N SER A 32 -5.77 -12.45 4.04
CA SER A 32 -6.55 -12.81 2.85
C SER A 32 -7.48 -11.66 2.42
N PHE A 33 -8.10 -10.97 3.38
CA PHE A 33 -8.92 -9.80 3.11
C PHE A 33 -8.08 -8.67 2.49
N ALA A 34 -6.94 -8.34 3.11
CA ALA A 34 -6.06 -7.28 2.64
C ALA A 34 -5.49 -7.56 1.25
N SER A 35 -5.01 -8.78 1.00
CA SER A 35 -4.50 -9.22 -0.32
C SER A 35 -5.60 -9.20 -1.38
N THR A 36 -6.80 -9.69 -1.08
CA THR A 36 -7.92 -9.63 -2.03
C THR A 36 -8.30 -8.19 -2.35
N LEU A 37 -8.32 -7.31 -1.34
CA LEU A 37 -8.61 -5.89 -1.53
C LEU A 37 -7.55 -5.21 -2.39
N LEU A 38 -6.26 -5.52 -2.15
CA LEU A 38 -5.13 -5.02 -2.92
C LEU A 38 -5.23 -5.45 -4.39
N GLU A 39 -5.51 -6.72 -4.67
CA GLU A 39 -5.71 -7.22 -6.04
C GLU A 39 -6.80 -6.43 -6.77
N LYS A 40 -7.91 -6.09 -6.08
CA LYS A 40 -8.99 -5.28 -6.67
C LYS A 40 -8.56 -3.84 -6.91
N VAL A 41 -7.84 -3.22 -5.98
CA VAL A 41 -7.31 -1.86 -6.14
C VAL A 41 -6.37 -1.79 -7.33
N ILE A 42 -5.39 -2.70 -7.42
CA ILE A 42 -4.45 -2.80 -8.56
C ILE A 42 -5.23 -3.00 -9.86
N GLY A 43 -6.24 -3.88 -9.88
CA GLY A 43 -7.07 -4.11 -11.05
C GLY A 43 -7.78 -2.83 -11.54
N ILE A 44 -8.44 -2.11 -10.64
CA ILE A 44 -9.16 -0.86 -10.97
C ILE A 44 -8.22 0.20 -11.53
N TYR A 45 -7.06 0.42 -10.90
CA TYR A 45 -6.07 1.37 -11.41
C TYR A 45 -5.45 0.91 -12.73
N GLY A 46 -5.18 -0.39 -12.89
CA GLY A 46 -4.66 -0.97 -14.13
C GLY A 46 -5.62 -0.77 -15.30
N ASP A 47 -6.91 -1.03 -15.10
CA ASP A 47 -7.95 -0.81 -16.11
C ASP A 47 -8.08 0.68 -16.47
N PHE A 48 -8.01 1.56 -15.46
CA PHE A 48 -8.05 3.01 -15.65
C PHE A 48 -6.86 3.53 -16.47
N ILE A 49 -5.64 3.07 -16.16
CA ILE A 49 -4.41 3.49 -16.85
C ILE A 49 -4.34 2.94 -18.27
N SER A 50 -4.84 1.71 -18.49
CA SER A 50 -4.86 1.05 -19.79
C SER A 50 -5.86 1.69 -20.77
N ASN A 51 -6.83 2.46 -20.27
CA ASN A 51 -7.75 3.23 -21.11
C ASN A 51 -7.08 4.56 -21.53
N GLU A 52 -6.19 4.48 -22.52
CA GLU A 52 -5.36 5.61 -22.96
C GLU A 52 -6.18 6.84 -23.40
N GLU A 53 -7.29 6.66 -24.11
CA GLU A 53 -8.15 7.77 -24.56
C GLU A 53 -8.70 8.58 -23.38
N VAL A 54 -9.21 7.90 -22.35
CA VAL A 54 -9.75 8.56 -21.15
C VAL A 54 -8.64 9.13 -20.29
N PHE A 55 -7.54 8.39 -20.15
CA PHE A 55 -6.46 8.74 -19.24
C PHE A 55 -5.66 9.95 -19.76
N HIS A 56 -5.28 9.98 -21.04
CA HIS A 56 -4.58 11.12 -21.63
C HIS A 56 -5.44 12.38 -21.73
N ALA A 57 -6.73 12.25 -21.99
CA ALA A 57 -7.61 13.40 -22.13
C ALA A 57 -7.99 14.03 -20.78
N LYS A 58 -7.94 13.29 -19.67
CA LYS A 58 -8.51 13.72 -18.39
C LYS A 58 -7.51 13.90 -17.26
N VAL A 59 -6.29 13.36 -17.36
CA VAL A 59 -5.34 13.35 -16.24
C VAL A 59 -4.17 14.28 -16.52
N SER A 60 -4.10 15.36 -15.74
CA SER A 60 -2.96 16.27 -15.75
C SER A 60 -1.74 15.65 -15.08
N LYS A 61 -0.58 16.31 -15.19
CA LYS A 61 0.65 15.95 -14.46
C LYS A 61 0.41 15.79 -12.95
N GLU A 62 -0.29 16.73 -12.34
CA GLU A 62 -0.65 16.71 -10.93
C GLU A 62 -1.59 15.53 -10.62
N GLY A 63 -2.48 15.19 -11.55
CA GLY A 63 -3.33 14.01 -11.47
C GLY A 63 -2.52 12.71 -11.48
N VAL A 64 -1.50 12.59 -12.33
CA VAL A 64 -0.58 11.43 -12.35
C VAL A 64 0.15 11.31 -11.02
N LEU A 65 0.67 12.41 -10.47
CA LEU A 65 1.31 12.44 -9.16
C LEU A 65 0.34 12.01 -8.05
N GLN A 66 -0.91 12.48 -8.08
CA GLN A 66 -1.91 12.07 -7.09
C GLN A 66 -2.22 10.58 -7.18
N ILE A 67 -2.35 10.03 -8.38
CA ILE A 67 -2.59 8.59 -8.59
C ILE A 67 -1.41 7.76 -8.10
N LEU A 68 -0.17 8.20 -8.39
CA LEU A 68 1.04 7.54 -7.88
C LEU A 68 1.06 7.49 -6.36
N LEU A 69 0.73 8.60 -5.70
CA LEU A 69 0.67 8.67 -4.25
C LEU A 69 -0.45 7.80 -3.67
N ASP A 70 -1.64 7.84 -4.28
CA ASP A 70 -2.82 7.09 -3.86
C ASP A 70 -2.61 5.56 -3.99
N LEU A 71 -2.05 5.13 -5.12
CA LEU A 71 -1.72 3.72 -5.38
C LEU A 71 -0.59 3.24 -4.47
N GLY A 72 0.50 4.02 -4.35
CA GLY A 72 1.62 3.69 -3.47
C GLY A 72 1.17 3.50 -2.03
N PHE A 73 0.43 4.49 -1.51
CA PHE A 73 -0.12 4.43 -0.16
C PHE A 73 -1.05 3.23 0.07
N SER A 74 -1.93 2.94 -0.89
CA SER A 74 -2.84 1.79 -0.78
C SER A 74 -2.09 0.46 -0.77
N VAL A 75 -1.03 0.33 -1.59
CA VAL A 75 -0.19 -0.87 -1.64
C VAL A 75 0.56 -1.06 -0.34
N ASP A 76 1.17 0.00 0.20
CA ASP A 76 1.94 -0.09 1.44
C ASP A 76 1.06 -0.51 2.62
N ILE A 77 -0.12 0.12 2.77
CA ILE A 77 -1.11 -0.22 3.79
C ILE A 77 -1.60 -1.66 3.63
N LEU A 78 -2.10 -2.03 2.45
CA LEU A 78 -2.76 -3.34 2.26
C LEU A 78 -1.80 -4.51 2.17
N SER A 79 -0.52 -4.26 1.87
CA SER A 79 0.54 -5.26 2.02
C SER A 79 0.98 -5.42 3.48
N GLY A 80 0.37 -4.65 4.40
CA GLY A 80 0.69 -4.65 5.82
C GLY A 80 2.11 -4.22 6.15
N GLY A 81 2.77 -3.49 5.25
CA GLY A 81 4.21 -3.18 5.33
C GLY A 81 5.12 -4.42 5.44
N ASP A 82 4.71 -5.59 4.96
CA ASP A 82 5.47 -6.83 5.16
C ASP A 82 6.89 -6.76 4.54
N PHE A 83 7.90 -6.69 5.41
CA PHE A 83 9.22 -7.28 5.23
C PHE A 83 10.03 -7.49 6.53
N ILE A 84 9.45 -7.71 7.72
CA ILE A 84 10.24 -8.20 8.86
C ILE A 84 9.49 -9.30 9.63
N GLY A 85 9.95 -10.53 9.46
CA GLY A 85 9.44 -11.71 10.16
C GLY A 85 9.88 -13.06 9.58
N ARG A 86 11.06 -13.15 8.93
CA ARG A 86 11.76 -14.44 8.74
C ARG A 86 12.72 -14.66 9.91
N GLU A 87 12.18 -14.84 11.10
CA GLU A 87 12.83 -15.65 12.12
C GLU A 87 11.81 -16.66 12.64
N ASP A 88 12.06 -17.92 12.25
CA ASP A 88 11.67 -19.16 12.90
C ASP A 88 10.21 -19.37 13.31
N VAL A 89 9.38 -19.78 12.34
CA VAL A 89 8.50 -20.94 12.60
C VAL A 89 8.55 -21.90 11.41
N SER A 90 8.99 -23.10 11.74
CA SER A 90 9.17 -24.23 10.84
C SER A 90 7.85 -24.72 10.23
N ARG A 91 7.91 -24.97 8.91
CA ARG A 91 7.16 -25.99 8.16
C ARG A 91 5.64 -26.09 8.42
N GLN A 92 4.86 -25.40 7.59
CA GLN A 92 3.77 -26.05 6.85
C GLN A 92 3.31 -25.20 5.64
N ASP A 93 3.66 -25.71 4.46
CA ASP A 93 2.96 -25.64 3.18
C ASP A 93 1.89 -24.54 2.98
N ASN A 94 2.28 -23.41 2.38
CA ASN A 94 1.33 -22.47 1.74
C ASN A 94 1.99 -21.80 0.52
N SER A 95 2.21 -22.61 -0.52
CA SER A 95 2.82 -22.20 -1.79
C SER A 95 2.00 -21.23 -2.66
N GLN A 96 0.84 -20.76 -2.19
CA GLN A 96 -0.06 -19.87 -2.92
C GLN A 96 0.06 -18.39 -2.51
N THR A 97 0.19 -18.09 -1.20
CA THR A 97 0.25 -16.71 -0.69
C THR A 97 1.55 -16.00 -1.05
N GLU A 98 2.70 -16.68 -1.00
CA GLU A 98 3.99 -16.10 -1.45
C GLU A 98 4.00 -15.81 -2.96
N LYS A 99 3.26 -16.61 -3.75
CA LYS A 99 3.12 -16.42 -5.20
C LYS A 99 2.18 -15.27 -5.55
N SER A 100 1.08 -15.08 -4.82
CA SER A 100 0.18 -13.93 -5.04
C SER A 100 0.86 -12.62 -4.67
N ILE A 101 1.53 -12.55 -3.52
CA ILE A 101 2.29 -11.36 -3.08
C ILE A 101 3.38 -10.99 -4.10
N SER A 102 4.12 -11.97 -4.62
CA SER A 102 5.14 -11.73 -5.65
C SER A 102 4.53 -11.22 -6.96
N ARG A 103 3.32 -11.68 -7.32
CA ARG A 103 2.62 -11.24 -8.54
C ARG A 103 2.05 -9.83 -8.39
N ASP A 104 1.54 -9.50 -7.21
CA ASP A 104 0.98 -8.17 -6.93
C ASP A 104 2.08 -7.11 -6.84
N SER A 105 3.24 -7.44 -6.28
CA SER A 105 4.41 -6.56 -6.32
C SER A 105 4.83 -6.25 -7.75
N VAL A 106 4.99 -7.29 -8.60
CA VAL A 106 5.39 -7.10 -10.01
C VAL A 106 4.36 -6.29 -10.79
N ARG A 107 3.06 -6.53 -10.57
CA ARG A 107 1.99 -5.76 -11.21
C ARG A 107 2.00 -4.31 -10.76
N THR A 108 2.17 -4.07 -9.47
CA THR A 108 2.24 -2.73 -8.89
C THR A 108 3.44 -1.96 -9.43
N ASP A 109 4.62 -2.57 -9.44
CA ASP A 109 5.84 -1.95 -9.98
C ASP A 109 5.64 -1.60 -11.46
N GLY A 110 4.97 -2.46 -12.22
CA GLY A 110 4.59 -2.17 -13.61
C GLY A 110 3.68 -0.93 -13.75
N LEU A 111 2.67 -0.80 -12.89
CA LEU A 111 1.76 0.35 -12.89
C LEU A 111 2.46 1.64 -12.45
N ILE A 112 3.27 1.59 -11.39
CA ILE A 112 4.05 2.73 -10.89
C ILE A 112 5.03 3.21 -11.97
N ASN A 113 5.75 2.29 -12.61
CA ASN A 113 6.68 2.62 -13.69
C ASN A 113 5.95 3.21 -14.90
N GLY A 114 4.80 2.65 -15.28
CA GLY A 114 3.99 3.18 -16.37
C GLY A 114 3.46 4.60 -16.10
N LEU A 115 3.10 4.90 -14.86
CA LEU A 115 2.70 6.24 -14.43
C LEU A 115 3.90 7.20 -14.38
N ALA A 116 5.04 6.77 -13.86
CA ALA A 116 6.25 7.60 -13.76
C ALA A 116 6.79 7.99 -15.14
N GLN A 117 6.76 7.08 -16.13
CA GLN A 117 7.17 7.35 -17.51
C GLN A 117 6.32 8.42 -18.22
N ARG A 118 5.15 8.78 -17.67
CA ARG A 118 4.31 9.86 -18.21
C ARG A 118 4.70 11.25 -17.72
N LEU A 119 5.53 11.32 -16.69
CA LEU A 119 6.10 12.56 -16.21
C LEU A 119 7.38 12.84 -17.01
N ASP A 120 7.70 14.12 -17.20
CA ASP A 120 9.02 14.46 -17.69
C ASP A 120 10.09 13.89 -16.74
N PRO A 121 11.21 13.33 -17.23
CA PRO A 121 12.23 12.73 -16.36
C PRO A 121 12.77 13.68 -15.29
N ILE A 122 12.87 14.98 -15.57
CA ILE A 122 13.29 15.99 -14.61
C ILE A 122 12.20 16.20 -13.54
N ASP A 123 10.95 16.25 -13.98
CA ASP A 123 9.80 16.36 -13.08
C ASP A 123 9.71 15.16 -12.14
N TRP A 124 9.81 13.94 -12.68
CA TRP A 124 9.79 12.72 -11.87
C TRP A 124 10.89 12.74 -10.83
N HIS A 125 12.13 13.01 -11.25
CA HIS A 125 13.27 13.09 -10.33
C HIS A 125 13.09 14.16 -9.25
N THR A 126 12.40 15.25 -9.59
CA THR A 126 12.10 16.34 -8.64
C THR A 126 11.03 15.93 -7.63
N TYR A 127 9.93 15.31 -8.07
CA TYR A 127 8.77 15.04 -7.21
C TYR A 127 8.86 13.72 -6.44
N GLU A 128 9.52 12.71 -6.98
CA GLU A 128 9.65 11.37 -6.39
C GLU A 128 9.98 11.41 -4.88
N PRO A 129 11.05 12.08 -4.41
CA PRO A 129 11.40 12.04 -3.00
C PRO A 129 10.31 12.65 -2.10
N TYR A 130 9.65 13.71 -2.55
CA TYR A 130 8.57 14.35 -1.80
C TYR A 130 7.29 13.52 -1.82
N LEU A 131 7.04 12.77 -2.89
CA LEU A 131 5.89 11.88 -3.01
C LEU A 131 5.93 10.82 -1.90
N TRP A 132 7.08 10.16 -1.76
CA TRP A 132 7.28 9.08 -0.79
C TRP A 132 7.44 9.57 0.64
N GLU A 133 8.04 10.74 0.86
CA GLU A 133 8.04 11.35 2.19
C GLU A 133 6.61 11.72 2.62
N ASN A 134 5.78 12.25 1.72
CA ASN A 134 4.38 12.56 2.03
C ASN A 134 3.54 11.30 2.31
N GLU A 135 3.79 10.21 1.60
CA GLU A 135 3.20 8.90 1.87
C GLU A 135 3.51 8.46 3.30
N LYS A 136 4.80 8.49 3.67
CA LYS A 136 5.30 8.14 5.00
C LYS A 136 4.67 8.99 6.10
N GLN A 137 4.64 10.31 5.94
CA GLN A 137 4.03 11.19 6.93
C GLN A 137 2.53 10.91 7.08
N CYS A 138 1.83 10.62 5.98
CA CYS A 138 0.42 10.28 6.04
C CYS A 138 0.16 8.96 6.77
N TYR A 139 1.01 7.96 6.57
CA TYR A 139 0.95 6.70 7.32
C TYR A 139 1.05 6.96 8.83
N LEU A 140 2.04 7.75 9.26
CA LEU A 140 2.23 8.09 10.67
C LEU A 140 1.00 8.80 11.27
N CYS A 141 0.38 9.70 10.51
CA CYS A 141 -0.83 10.39 10.97
C CYS A 141 -2.05 9.48 11.14
N HIS A 142 -2.15 8.39 10.38
CA HIS A 142 -3.33 7.51 10.34
C HIS A 142 -3.05 6.08 10.84
N ALA A 143 -1.88 5.84 11.44
CA ALA A 143 -1.48 4.51 11.89
C ALA A 143 -2.49 3.89 12.86
N ALA A 144 -3.09 4.70 13.75
CA ALA A 144 -4.13 4.26 14.67
C ALA A 144 -5.45 3.90 13.97
N ASP A 145 -5.76 4.54 12.83
CA ASP A 145 -6.99 4.28 12.08
C ASP A 145 -6.90 2.97 11.26
N PHE A 146 -5.68 2.57 10.89
CA PHE A 146 -5.38 1.41 10.06
C PHE A 146 -4.79 0.22 10.84
N GLU A 147 -5.06 0.13 12.14
CA GLU A 147 -4.52 -0.87 13.08
C GLU A 147 -4.55 -2.32 12.55
N PHE A 148 -5.59 -2.73 11.82
CA PHE A 148 -5.72 -4.08 11.24
C PHE A 148 -4.76 -4.36 10.08
N PHE A 149 -4.21 -3.32 9.48
CA PHE A 149 -3.24 -3.39 8.39
C PHE A 149 -1.84 -2.95 8.84
N ALA A 150 -1.72 -2.16 9.91
CA ALA A 150 -0.49 -1.48 10.33
C ALA A 150 0.53 -2.33 11.13
N GLN A 151 0.60 -3.66 10.94
CA GLN A 151 1.42 -4.56 11.77
C GLN A 151 2.85 -4.87 11.27
N ALA A 152 3.33 -4.30 10.17
CA ALA A 152 4.77 -4.32 9.85
C ALA A 152 5.18 -3.00 9.20
N GLY A 153 6.41 -2.55 9.47
CA GLY A 153 6.89 -1.24 9.05
C GLY A 153 6.83 -1.06 7.53
N CYS A 154 6.24 0.06 7.10
CA CYS A 154 6.30 0.58 5.73
C CYS A 154 7.62 0.19 5.03
N ARG A 155 7.54 -0.33 3.79
CA ARG A 155 8.70 -0.87 3.02
C ARG A 155 9.87 0.12 2.88
N ARG A 156 9.62 1.42 3.08
CA ARG A 156 10.61 2.51 2.96
C ARG A 156 11.05 3.10 4.31
N ASN A 157 10.60 2.52 5.43
CA ASN A 157 10.96 2.89 6.80
C ASN A 157 11.87 1.83 7.45
N THR A 158 13.07 1.62 6.94
CA THR A 158 14.12 0.88 7.67
C THR A 158 14.78 1.69 8.80
N ALA A 159 14.14 2.75 9.31
CA ALA A 159 14.75 3.60 10.35
C ALA A 159 13.81 4.03 11.50
N VAL A 160 12.53 3.64 11.52
CA VAL A 160 11.61 4.13 12.57
C VAL A 160 10.66 3.03 13.06
N VAL A 161 11.23 1.89 13.45
CA VAL A 161 10.59 1.01 14.45
C VAL A 161 11.70 0.50 15.39
N GLN A 162 12.29 1.42 16.14
CA GLN A 162 12.89 1.13 17.45
C GLN A 162 12.30 2.11 18.45
N TYR A 163 10.99 1.99 18.70
CA TYR A 163 10.35 2.66 19.84
C TYR A 163 10.12 1.70 21.02
N GLU A 164 10.39 0.40 20.84
CA GLU A 164 10.35 -0.60 21.93
C GLU A 164 11.73 -0.86 22.59
N ASP A 165 12.84 -0.45 21.95
CA ASP A 165 14.20 -0.66 22.50
C ASP A 165 14.71 0.49 23.42
N LEU A 166 13.90 1.51 23.70
CA LEU A 166 14.28 2.64 24.56
C LEU A 166 13.55 2.68 25.91
N VAL A 167 12.71 1.69 26.23
CA VAL A 167 12.03 1.58 27.53
C VAL A 167 12.30 0.24 28.23
N SER A 168 13.29 -0.52 27.77
CA SER A 168 13.76 -1.72 28.49
C SER A 168 15.25 -1.92 28.32
N ASN A 169 16.04 -1.07 28.99
CA ASN A 169 17.19 -1.42 29.85
C ASN A 169 17.89 -0.16 30.37
#